data_AF-A0A6U0M843-F1
#
_entry.id   AF-A0A6U0M843-F1
#
_cell.length_a   1.000
_cell.length_b   1.000
_cell.length_c   1.000
_cell.angle_alpha   90.00
_cell.angle_beta   90.00
_cell.angle_gamma   90.00
#
_symmetry.space_group_name_H-M   'P 1'
#
loop_
_entity.id
_entity.type
_entity.pdbx_description
1 polymer ?
#
loop_
_entity_poly.entity_id
_entity_poly.type
_entity_poly.pdbx_seq_one_letter_code
_entity_poly.pdbx_strand_id
1 'polypeptide(L)'
;MSGAPSRAQALSLFRSLLRAARAFPDYNVGAYAARRAAAGFREHRASAGSTAAEAYELGAAELQVARRQGVVYALYGGLYRHGLEVAAKR
;
A
#
# COMPACT_ATOMS: atom_id res chain seq x y z
N MET A 1 20.78 11.58 -9.50
CA MET A 1 19.32 11.49 -9.33
C MET A 1 18.81 10.51 -10.38
N SER A 2 18.17 9.42 -9.97
CA SER A 2 17.64 8.43 -10.90
C SER A 2 16.54 9.07 -11.74
N GLY A 3 16.50 8.80 -13.04
CA GLY A 3 15.49 9.37 -13.94
C GLY A 3 14.06 8.99 -13.52
N ALA A 4 13.07 9.71 -14.07
CA ALA A 4 11.66 9.41 -13.82
C ALA A 4 11.37 7.93 -14.09
N PRO A 5 10.55 7.27 -13.26
CA PRO A 5 10.25 5.85 -13.42
C PRO A 5 9.56 5.61 -14.76
N SER A 6 9.88 4.47 -15.39
CA SER A 6 9.09 3.99 -16.52
C SER A 6 7.67 3.62 -16.07
N ARG A 7 6.72 3.64 -17.02
CA ARG A 7 5.34 3.18 -16.77
C ARG A 7 5.29 1.77 -16.16
N ALA A 8 6.18 0.88 -16.59
CA ALA A 8 6.27 -0.48 -16.07
C ALA A 8 6.70 -0.50 -14.59
N GLN A 9 7.68 0.31 -14.21
CA GLN A 9 8.13 0.46 -12.82
C GLN A 9 7.02 1.00 -11.93
N ALA A 10 6.32 2.06 -12.38
CA ALA A 10 5.19 2.63 -11.65
C ALA A 10 4.06 1.60 -11.43
N LEU A 11 3.67 0.87 -12.47
CA LEU A 11 2.63 -0.17 -12.36
C LEU A 11 3.09 -1.36 -11.49
N SER A 12 4.37 -1.71 -11.51
CA SER A 12 4.92 -2.75 -10.63
C SER A 12 4.85 -2.33 -9.16
N LEU A 13 5.19 -1.07 -8.86
CA LEU A 13 5.08 -0.50 -7.53
C LEU A 13 3.62 -0.49 -7.06
N PHE A 14 2.68 -0.02 -7.90
CA PHE A 14 1.25 -0.02 -7.58
C PHE A 14 0.73 -1.42 -7.21
N ARG A 15 1.01 -2.42 -8.04
CA ARG A 15 0.61 -3.81 -7.75
C ARG A 15 1.26 -4.35 -6.48
N SER A 16 2.49 -3.93 -6.18
CA SER A 16 3.18 -4.34 -4.96
C SER A 16 2.56 -3.73 -3.71
N LEU A 17 2.15 -2.46 -3.76
CA LEU A 17 1.38 -1.82 -2.69
C LEU A 17 0.02 -2.50 -2.46
N LEU A 18 -0.71 -2.81 -3.54
CA LEU A 18 -1.99 -3.54 -3.42
C LEU A 18 -1.81 -4.95 -2.84
N ARG A 19 -0.73 -5.64 -3.17
CA ARG A 19 -0.41 -6.95 -2.57
C ARG A 19 -0.04 -6.82 -1.09
N ALA A 20 0.75 -5.82 -0.73
CA ALA A 20 1.08 -5.55 0.68
C ALA A 20 -0.18 -5.20 1.49
N ALA A 21 -1.11 -4.43 0.91
CA ALA A 21 -2.38 -4.09 1.54
C ALA A 21 -3.25 -5.33 1.87
N ARG A 22 -3.18 -6.38 1.04
CA ARG A 22 -3.89 -7.65 1.29
C ARG A 22 -3.26 -8.51 2.39
N ALA A 23 -2.02 -8.21 2.79
CA ALA A 23 -1.34 -8.94 3.85
C ALA A 23 -1.81 -8.50 5.25
N PHE A 24 -2.55 -7.39 5.36
CA PHE A 24 -3.15 -6.98 6.62
C PHE A 24 -4.36 -7.86 6.95
N PRO A 25 -4.40 -8.49 8.13
CA PRO A 25 -5.52 -9.31 8.57
C PRO A 25 -6.75 -8.46 8.93
N ASP A 26 -6.55 -7.21 9.36
CA ASP A 26 -7.63 -6.28 9.67
C ASP A 26 -8.20 -5.65 8.39
N TYR A 27 -9.51 -5.85 8.18
CA TYR A 27 -10.24 -5.32 7.03
C TYR A 27 -10.08 -3.80 6.82
N ASN A 28 -10.13 -2.99 7.88
CA ASN A 28 -10.07 -1.54 7.76
C ASN A 28 -8.68 -1.08 7.34
N VAL A 29 -7.64 -1.67 7.91
CA VAL A 29 -6.24 -1.32 7.62
C VAL A 29 -5.89 -1.72 6.19
N GLY A 30 -6.21 -2.96 5.79
CA GLY A 30 -5.96 -3.42 4.43
C GLY A 30 -6.72 -2.63 3.38
N ALA A 31 -8.01 -2.38 3.62
CA ALA A 31 -8.84 -1.60 2.70
C ALA A 31 -8.39 -0.13 2.62
N TYR A 32 -7.99 0.48 3.74
CA TYR A 32 -7.43 1.83 3.75
C TYR A 32 -6.13 1.90 2.94
N ALA A 33 -5.19 0.98 3.18
CA ALA A 33 -3.91 0.95 2.47
C ALA A 33 -4.11 0.82 0.95
N ALA A 34 -5.04 -0.03 0.50
CA ALA A 34 -5.38 -0.16 -0.91
C ALA A 34 -5.99 1.13 -1.49
N ARG A 35 -6.92 1.78 -0.76
CA ARG A 35 -7.51 3.06 -1.19
C ARG A 35 -6.48 4.17 -1.26
N ARG A 36 -5.58 4.26 -0.28
CA ARG A 36 -4.52 5.29 -0.24
C ARG A 36 -3.55 5.12 -1.41
N ALA A 37 -3.12 3.88 -1.70
CA ALA A 37 -2.29 3.60 -2.86
C ALA A 37 -3.00 4.01 -4.18
N ALA A 38 -4.28 3.65 -4.35
CA ALA A 38 -5.04 4.04 -5.53
C ALA A 38 -5.28 5.56 -5.64
N ALA A 39 -5.44 6.27 -4.52
CA ALA A 39 -5.53 7.72 -4.49
C ALA A 39 -4.21 8.36 -4.93
N GLY A 40 -3.07 7.98 -4.34
CA GLY A 40 -1.76 8.53 -4.69
C GLY A 40 -1.40 8.33 -6.17
N PHE A 41 -1.66 7.15 -6.74
CA PHE A 41 -1.43 6.90 -8.18
C PHE A 41 -2.37 7.71 -9.09
N ARG A 42 -3.58 8.06 -8.63
CA ARG A 42 -4.47 8.96 -9.38
C ARG A 42 -4.03 10.42 -9.28
N GLU A 43 -3.64 10.86 -8.08
CA GLU A 43 -3.09 12.20 -7.82
C GLU A 43 -1.87 12.49 -8.69
N HIS A 44 -0.97 11.50 -8.88
CA HIS A 44 0.25 11.64 -9.67
C HIS A 44 0.16 11.13 -11.11
N ARG A 45 -1.04 10.89 -11.65
CA ARG A 45 -1.23 10.30 -12.99
C ARG A 45 -0.56 11.09 -14.11
N ALA A 46 -0.56 12.42 -14.01
CA ALA A 46 -0.01 13.34 -15.00
C ALA A 46 1.36 13.90 -14.61
N SER A 47 1.94 13.45 -13.49
CA SER A 47 3.27 13.89 -13.05
C SER A 47 4.36 13.37 -13.99
N ALA A 48 5.37 14.18 -14.22
CA ALA A 48 6.53 13.84 -15.06
C ALA A 48 7.82 14.38 -14.41
N GLY A 49 8.97 14.02 -14.97
CA GLY A 49 10.27 14.53 -14.51
C GLY A 49 10.54 14.24 -13.03
N SER A 50 11.02 15.25 -12.31
CA SER A 50 11.34 15.16 -10.88
C SER A 50 10.14 14.80 -10.02
N THR A 51 8.96 15.38 -10.28
CA THR A 51 7.74 15.07 -9.50
C THR A 51 7.35 13.60 -9.59
N ALA A 52 7.49 12.98 -10.78
CA ALA A 52 7.24 11.55 -10.93
C ALA A 52 8.29 10.70 -10.20
N ALA A 53 9.54 11.14 -10.19
CA ALA A 53 10.61 10.47 -9.45
C ALA A 53 10.38 10.54 -7.93
N GLU A 54 10.05 11.72 -7.41
CA GLU A 54 9.75 11.93 -5.97
C GLU A 54 8.55 11.11 -5.51
N ALA A 55 7.45 11.11 -6.29
CA ALA A 55 6.27 10.30 -5.99
C ALA A 55 6.58 8.79 -6.00
N TYR A 56 7.47 8.35 -6.89
CA TYR A 56 7.90 6.95 -6.95
C TYR A 56 8.74 6.56 -5.74
N GLU A 57 9.71 7.39 -5.36
CA GLU A 57 10.54 7.16 -4.17
C GLU A 57 9.69 7.15 -2.89
N LEU A 58 8.72 8.07 -2.77
CA LEU A 58 7.76 8.06 -1.68
C LEU A 58 6.96 6.75 -1.64
N GLY A 59 6.38 6.34 -2.76
CA GLY A 59 5.62 5.09 -2.83
C GLY A 59 6.46 3.85 -2.55
N ALA A 60 7.75 3.86 -2.95
CA ALA A 60 8.69 2.79 -2.63
C ALA A 60 8.99 2.73 -1.13
N ALA A 61 9.17 3.88 -0.47
CA ALA A 61 9.33 3.95 0.98
C ALA A 61 8.07 3.46 1.72
N GLU A 62 6.88 3.90 1.28
CA GLU A 62 5.60 3.45 1.83
C GLU A 62 5.40 1.94 1.67
N LEU A 63 5.82 1.34 0.55
CA LEU A 63 5.77 -0.11 0.36
C LEU A 63 6.59 -0.85 1.42
N GLN A 64 7.77 -0.35 1.77
CA GLN A 64 8.61 -0.96 2.81
C GLN A 64 7.95 -0.83 4.19
N VAL A 65 7.31 0.31 4.47
CA VAL A 65 6.52 0.48 5.71
C VAL A 65 5.36 -0.51 5.74
N ALA A 66 4.57 -0.60 4.67
CA ALA A 66 3.43 -1.51 4.59
C ALA A 66 3.83 -2.97 4.80
N ARG A 67 4.96 -3.41 4.23
CA ARG A 67 5.51 -4.76 4.45
C ARG A 67 5.88 -5.02 5.91
N ARG A 68 6.59 -4.09 6.55
CA ARG A 68 6.94 -4.22 7.98
C ARG A 68 5.70 -4.25 8.86
N GLN A 69 4.74 -3.38 8.60
CA GLN A 69 3.47 -3.35 9.33
C GLN A 69 2.68 -4.64 9.12
N GLY A 70 2.66 -5.20 7.90
CA GLY A 70 2.04 -6.49 7.64
C GLY A 70 2.59 -7.61 8.54
N VAL A 71 3.91 -7.63 8.80
CA VAL A 71 4.52 -8.59 9.73
C VAL A 71 4.06 -8.34 11.17
N VAL A 72 4.05 -7.09 11.64
CA VAL A 72 3.59 -6.75 13.00
C VAL A 72 2.13 -7.16 13.19
N TYR A 73 1.27 -6.88 12.21
CA TYR A 73 -0.13 -7.29 12.24
C TYR A 73 -0.31 -8.81 12.14
N ALA A 74 0.55 -9.53 11.42
CA ALA A 74 0.49 -10.98 11.41
C ALA A 74 0.83 -11.57 12.80
N LEU A 75 1.78 -10.96 13.53
CA LEU A 75 2.18 -11.39 14.87
C LEU A 75 1.15 -11.03 15.96
N TYR A 76 0.55 -9.83 15.88
CA TYR A 76 -0.26 -9.27 16.97
C TYR A 76 -1.72 -8.96 16.59
N GLY A 77 -2.05 -8.90 15.30
CA GLY A 77 -3.38 -8.47 14.82
C GLY A 77 -4.52 -9.42 15.22
N GLY A 78 -4.22 -10.70 15.45
CA GLY A 78 -5.22 -11.66 15.95
C GLY A 78 -5.73 -11.37 17.37
N LEU A 79 -4.98 -10.57 18.15
CA LEU A 79 -5.38 -10.12 19.50
C LEU A 79 -6.44 -9.01 19.46
N TYR A 80 -6.55 -8.31 18.33
CA TYR A 80 -7.45 -7.18 18.13
C TYR A 80 -8.43 -7.49 17.00
N ARG A 81 -9.16 -8.61 17.11
CA ARG A 81 -10.27 -8.89 16.19
C ARG A 81 -11.41 -7.91 16.46
N HIS A 82 -11.69 -7.03 15.52
CA HIS A 82 -12.81 -6.11 15.61
C HIS A 82 -14.13 -6.90 15.49
N GLY A 83 -15.14 -6.58 16.31
CA GLY A 83 -16.39 -7.37 16.41
C GLY A 83 -17.13 -7.65 15.10
N LEU A 84 -16.91 -6.85 14.05
CA LEU A 84 -17.50 -7.05 12.71
C LEU A 84 -16.92 -8.28 11.98
N GLU A 85 -15.63 -8.60 12.17
CA GLU A 85 -15.00 -9.81 11.59
C GLU A 85 -15.46 -11.09 12.30
N VAL A 86 -15.80 -11.01 13.58
CA VAL A 86 -16.37 -12.12 14.35
C VAL A 86 -17.80 -12.43 13.89
N ALA A 87 -18.57 -11.39 13.55
CA ALA A 87 -19.96 -11.53 13.09
C ALA A 87 -20.08 -12.07 11.65
N ALA A 88 -19.12 -11.76 10.77
CA ALA A 88 -19.13 -12.18 9.37
C ALA A 88 -18.83 -13.68 9.13
N LYS A 89 -18.54 -14.46 10.18
CA LYS A 89 -18.20 -15.89 10.12
C LYS A 89 -19.23 -16.83 10.76
N ARG A 90 -20.44 -16.35 11.08
CA ARG A 90 -21.57 -17.20 11.51
C ARG A 90 -22.53 -17.48 10.38
#